data_AF-A0A6H2GTP9-F1
#
_entry.id   AF-A0A6H2GTP9-F1
#
_cell.length_a   1.000
_cell.length_b   1.000
_cell.length_c   1.000
_cell.angle_alpha   90.00
_cell.angle_beta   90.00
_cell.angle_gamma   90.00
#
_symmetry.space_group_name_H-M   'P 1'
#
loop_
_entity.id
_entity.type
_entity.pdbx_description
1 polymer ?
#
loop_
_entity_poly.entity_id
_entity_poly.type
_entity_poly.pdbx_seq_one_letter_code
_entity_poly.pdbx_strand_id
1 'polypeptide(L)'
;MKKSKLKAFAVSAAALALIVSAQPAFAASSVSGSAGGAWTSGSVSIGSSSGSASTSSGSSSAYVSVEVVYRYYAGLTTTPYPVTKSASGYQPGVSATANSAHQPVRSIDARGTHYVKVGTGTWTDTTFTTS
;
A
#
# COMPACT_ATOMS: atom_id res chain seq x y z
N MET A 1 9.90 61.61 29.23
CA MET A 1 8.64 60.82 29.15
C MET A 1 8.35 60.47 27.69
N LYS A 2 7.75 59.27 27.45
CA LYS A 2 7.40 58.60 26.17
C LYS A 2 8.57 57.79 25.57
N LYS A 3 8.72 56.46 25.78
CA LYS A 3 7.93 55.28 25.30
C LYS A 3 7.67 55.41 23.78
N SER A 4 7.99 54.49 22.87
CA SER A 4 8.03 53.02 22.94
C SER A 4 8.67 52.38 21.69
N LYS A 5 9.23 51.18 21.91
CA LYS A 5 9.47 50.03 21.03
C LYS A 5 8.68 49.98 19.70
N LEU A 6 9.33 49.49 18.64
CA LEU A 6 8.70 48.62 17.63
C LEU A 6 9.74 47.71 16.97
N LYS A 7 9.64 46.42 17.31
CA LYS A 7 10.23 45.29 16.59
C LYS A 7 9.32 44.99 15.40
N ALA A 8 9.88 44.72 14.21
CA ALA A 8 9.21 43.94 13.16
C ALA A 8 10.21 43.56 12.05
N PHE A 9 11.09 42.62 12.34
CA PHE A 9 11.81 41.83 11.32
C PHE A 9 11.19 40.43 11.34
N ALA A 10 10.41 40.09 10.33
CA ALA A 10 10.14 38.72 9.87
C ALA A 10 9.07 38.78 8.77
N VAL A 11 9.53 39.11 7.56
CA VAL A 11 8.74 39.00 6.34
C VAL A 11 8.60 37.51 6.00
N SER A 12 7.35 37.05 6.01
CA SER A 12 6.71 36.08 5.12
C SER A 12 7.59 35.01 4.43
N ALA A 13 7.51 33.77 4.94
CA ALA A 13 7.85 32.56 4.19
C ALA A 13 6.95 31.38 4.64
N ALA A 14 5.63 31.56 4.55
CA ALA A 14 4.65 30.50 4.78
C ALA A 14 3.73 30.39 3.56
N ALA A 15 4.31 30.01 2.42
CA ALA A 15 3.58 29.68 1.20
C ALA A 15 4.27 28.48 0.53
N LEU A 16 4.40 27.38 1.27
CA LEU A 16 4.67 26.08 0.64
C LEU A 16 3.31 25.46 0.33
N ALA A 17 2.94 25.55 -0.94
CA ALA A 17 1.68 25.07 -1.49
C ALA A 17 1.47 23.58 -1.17
N LEU A 18 0.50 23.30 -0.31
CA LEU A 18 -0.12 21.99 -0.19
C LEU A 18 -1.02 21.76 -1.41
N ILE A 19 -0.41 21.51 -2.57
CA ILE A 19 -1.11 20.81 -3.67
C ILE A 19 -1.18 19.35 -3.22
N VAL A 20 -2.14 19.06 -2.34
CA VAL A 20 -2.61 17.69 -2.13
C VAL A 20 -3.36 17.36 -3.40
N SER A 21 -2.65 16.84 -4.40
CA SER A 21 -3.28 16.25 -5.57
C SER A 21 -4.23 15.17 -5.06
N ALA A 22 -5.53 15.40 -5.19
CA ALA A 22 -6.54 14.38 -5.01
C ALA A 22 -6.24 13.29 -6.05
N GLN A 23 -5.45 12.30 -5.67
CA GLN A 23 -5.21 11.16 -6.53
C GLN A 23 -6.53 10.40 -6.61
N PRO A 24 -6.96 9.99 -7.82
CA PRO A 24 -8.13 9.14 -7.95
C PRO A 24 -7.94 7.93 -7.04
N ALA A 25 -8.90 7.67 -6.16
CA ALA A 25 -8.91 6.48 -5.34
C ALA A 25 -9.11 5.29 -6.28
N PHE A 26 -8.04 4.58 -6.62
CA PHE A 26 -8.15 3.39 -7.44
C PHE A 26 -8.83 2.26 -6.66
N ALA A 27 -9.39 1.31 -7.40
CA ALA A 27 -10.15 0.21 -6.83
C ALA A 27 -9.30 -0.60 -5.82
N ALA A 28 -9.88 -0.88 -4.66
CA ALA A 28 -9.37 -1.87 -3.73
C ALA A 28 -10.20 -3.14 -3.89
N SER A 29 -9.54 -4.30 -3.82
CA SER A 29 -10.20 -5.60 -3.87
C SER A 29 -9.82 -6.40 -2.63
N SER A 30 -10.74 -7.22 -2.12
CA SER A 30 -10.54 -7.97 -0.89
C SER A 30 -11.16 -9.36 -0.96
N VAL A 31 -10.59 -10.26 -0.17
CA VAL A 31 -10.97 -11.66 -0.03
C VAL A 31 -10.94 -12.06 1.44
N SER A 32 -11.68 -13.10 1.79
CA SER A 32 -11.73 -13.59 3.17
C SER A 32 -11.90 -15.11 3.21
N GLY A 33 -11.54 -15.69 4.35
CA GLY A 33 -11.65 -17.13 4.57
C GLY A 33 -11.39 -17.49 6.02
N SER A 34 -10.91 -18.72 6.24
CA SER A 34 -10.51 -19.18 7.57
C SER A 34 -9.32 -20.13 7.51
N ALA A 35 -8.47 -20.07 8.53
CA ALA A 35 -7.35 -20.99 8.73
C ALA A 35 -7.38 -21.49 10.18
N GLY A 36 -7.48 -22.81 10.36
CA GLY A 36 -7.45 -23.42 11.71
C GLY A 36 -8.55 -22.90 12.64
N GLY A 37 -9.72 -22.52 12.10
CA GLY A 37 -10.83 -21.93 12.85
C GLY A 37 -10.72 -20.42 13.11
N ALA A 38 -9.60 -19.78 12.79
CA ALA A 38 -9.47 -18.32 12.82
C ALA A 38 -9.94 -17.70 11.51
N TRP A 39 -10.64 -16.56 11.58
CA TRP A 39 -10.98 -15.77 10.39
C TRP A 39 -9.72 -15.19 9.74
N THR A 40 -9.72 -15.04 8.43
CA THR A 40 -8.61 -14.46 7.66
C THR A 40 -9.13 -13.50 6.60
N SER A 41 -8.34 -12.49 6.25
CA SER A 41 -8.66 -11.59 5.15
C SER A 41 -7.41 -11.13 4.41
N GLY A 42 -7.59 -10.84 3.13
CA GLY A 42 -6.58 -10.28 2.24
C GLY A 42 -7.16 -9.09 1.50
N SER A 43 -6.34 -8.09 1.21
CA SER A 43 -6.72 -6.98 0.35
C SER A 43 -5.56 -6.52 -0.52
N VAL A 44 -5.89 -6.00 -1.69
CA VAL A 44 -4.95 -5.35 -2.61
C VAL A 44 -5.51 -4.00 -3.03
N SER A 45 -4.66 -3.00 -3.10
CA SER A 45 -4.97 -1.67 -3.60
C SER A 45 -3.87 -1.21 -4.55
N ILE A 46 -4.23 -0.32 -5.46
CA ILE A 46 -3.31 0.32 -6.39
C ILE A 46 -3.36 1.83 -6.18
N GLY A 47 -2.22 2.48 -6.36
CA GLY A 47 -2.05 3.92 -6.33
C GLY A 47 -1.58 4.42 -7.69
N SER A 48 -1.31 5.71 -7.78
CA SER A 48 -0.79 6.33 -9.01
C SER A 48 0.61 5.85 -9.38
N SER A 49 1.39 5.39 -8.41
CA SER A 49 2.80 5.03 -8.56
C SER A 49 3.23 3.83 -7.72
N SER A 50 2.28 3.10 -7.14
CA SER A 50 2.53 1.96 -6.24
C SER A 50 1.36 0.97 -6.25
N GLY A 51 1.61 -0.24 -5.76
CA GLY A 51 0.60 -1.24 -5.42
C GLY A 51 0.87 -1.77 -4.01
N SER A 52 -0.18 -1.99 -3.23
CA SER A 52 -0.06 -2.50 -1.86
C SER A 52 -0.97 -3.69 -1.63
N ALA A 53 -0.53 -4.65 -0.82
CA ALA A 53 -1.36 -5.74 -0.36
C ALA A 53 -1.19 -5.94 1.14
N SER A 54 -2.27 -6.34 1.80
CA SER A 54 -2.32 -6.63 3.22
C SER A 54 -2.99 -7.98 3.45
N THR A 55 -2.50 -8.73 4.43
CA THR A 55 -3.12 -9.97 4.89
C THR A 55 -3.28 -9.91 6.40
N SER A 56 -4.42 -10.37 6.92
CA SER A 56 -4.68 -10.42 8.36
C SER A 56 -5.37 -11.72 8.79
N SER A 57 -5.24 -12.02 10.08
CA SER A 57 -5.77 -13.20 10.76
C SER A 57 -6.32 -12.80 12.12
N GLY A 58 -7.42 -13.45 12.52
CA GLY A 58 -7.98 -13.34 13.87
C GLY A 58 -7.15 -13.99 14.97
N SER A 59 -6.08 -14.72 14.62
CA SER A 59 -5.19 -15.37 15.58
C SER A 59 -3.88 -14.59 15.76
N SER A 60 -3.50 -14.32 17.02
CA SER A 60 -2.25 -13.64 17.37
C SER A 60 -1.00 -14.49 17.12
N SER A 61 -1.15 -15.82 17.00
CA SER A 61 -0.06 -16.77 16.75
C SER A 61 -0.02 -17.28 15.31
N ALA A 62 -0.82 -16.66 14.42
CA ALA A 62 -0.81 -17.00 13.00
C ALA A 62 0.52 -16.65 12.35
N TYR A 63 1.02 -17.54 11.47
CA TYR A 63 2.00 -17.12 10.47
C TYR A 63 1.23 -16.49 9.31
N VAL A 64 1.52 -15.24 9.00
CA VAL A 64 0.87 -14.49 7.94
C VAL A 64 1.93 -14.05 6.93
N SER A 65 1.63 -14.18 5.64
CA SER A 65 2.46 -13.71 4.55
C SER A 65 1.61 -13.03 3.47
N VAL A 66 2.21 -12.03 2.83
CA VAL A 66 1.66 -11.36 1.68
C VAL A 66 2.77 -11.07 0.67
N GLU A 67 2.45 -11.22 -0.61
CA GLU A 67 3.25 -10.72 -1.72
C GLU A 67 2.38 -9.81 -2.58
N VAL A 68 2.91 -8.65 -2.98
CA VAL A 68 2.29 -7.78 -3.97
C VAL A 68 3.18 -7.69 -5.21
N VAL A 69 2.56 -7.85 -6.37
CA VAL A 69 3.15 -7.57 -7.68
C VAL A 69 2.44 -6.37 -8.27
N TYR A 70 3.15 -5.27 -8.45
CA TYR A 70 2.65 -4.04 -9.06
C TYR A 70 3.20 -3.93 -10.49
N ARG A 71 2.31 -3.70 -11.47
CA ARG A 71 2.68 -3.51 -12.87
C ARG A 71 2.33 -2.11 -13.34
N TYR A 72 3.28 -1.47 -14.02
CA TYR A 72 3.12 -0.11 -14.54
C TYR A 72 3.88 0.12 -15.85
N TYR A 73 3.47 1.11 -16.64
CA TYR A 73 4.25 1.64 -17.75
C TYR A 73 5.08 2.84 -17.30
N ALA A 74 6.29 2.98 -17.85
CA ALA A 74 7.16 4.14 -17.62
C ALA A 74 7.35 4.96 -18.90
N GLY A 75 7.06 6.27 -18.85
CA GLY A 75 7.14 7.13 -20.03
C GLY A 75 6.20 6.67 -21.15
N LEU A 76 6.74 6.54 -22.36
CA LEU A 76 6.00 6.12 -23.55
C LEU A 76 6.13 4.61 -23.84
N THR A 77 6.68 3.83 -22.92
CA THR A 77 6.83 2.38 -23.11
C THR A 77 5.48 1.68 -23.18
N THR A 78 5.41 0.64 -24.01
CA THR A 78 4.30 -0.31 -24.08
C THR A 78 4.62 -1.64 -23.39
N THR A 79 5.82 -1.78 -22.80
CA THR A 79 6.20 -2.95 -22.02
C THR A 79 6.04 -2.65 -20.53
N PRO A 80 5.20 -3.39 -19.78
CA PRO A 80 5.04 -3.19 -18.35
C PRO A 80 6.31 -3.52 -17.55
N TYR A 81 6.60 -2.69 -16.55
CA TYR A 81 7.57 -2.99 -15.50
C TYR A 81 6.86 -3.69 -14.32
N PRO A 82 7.29 -4.88 -13.91
CA PRO A 82 6.84 -5.51 -12.67
C PRO A 82 7.73 -5.11 -11.49
N VAL A 83 7.11 -4.81 -10.34
CA VAL A 83 7.82 -4.67 -9.06
C VAL A 83 7.13 -5.57 -8.03
N THR A 84 7.92 -6.43 -7.40
CA THR A 84 7.44 -7.36 -6.38
C THR A 84 7.95 -6.95 -4.99
N LYS A 85 7.06 -7.00 -4.00
CA LYS A 85 7.40 -6.86 -2.59
C LYS A 85 6.61 -7.86 -1.74
N SER A 86 7.20 -8.29 -0.65
CA SER A 86 6.57 -9.24 0.26
C SER A 86 6.86 -8.90 1.71
N ALA A 87 5.98 -9.38 2.59
CA ALA A 87 6.13 -9.31 4.02
C ALA A 87 5.59 -10.60 4.64
N SER A 88 6.20 -11.04 5.74
CA SER A 88 5.74 -12.23 6.46
C SER A 88 6.16 -12.21 7.93
N GLY A 89 5.43 -12.90 8.78
CA GLY A 89 5.83 -13.13 10.17
C GLY A 89 4.76 -13.85 11.00
N TYR A 90 5.11 -14.21 12.22
CA TYR A 90 4.17 -14.70 13.23
C TYR A 90 3.51 -13.52 13.94
N GLN A 91 2.43 -13.02 13.35
CA GLN A 91 1.70 -11.83 13.80
C GLN A 91 0.30 -11.79 13.16
N PRO A 92 -0.68 -11.09 13.75
CA PRO A 92 -2.06 -11.07 13.26
C PRO A 92 -2.23 -10.38 11.90
N GLY A 93 -1.22 -9.70 11.37
CA GLY A 93 -1.28 -9.14 10.02
C GLY A 93 0.04 -8.58 9.52
N VAL A 94 0.16 -8.50 8.20
CA VAL A 94 1.32 -7.97 7.48
C VAL A 94 0.86 -7.20 6.25
N SER A 95 1.69 -6.26 5.80
CA SER A 95 1.47 -5.51 4.56
C SER A 95 2.76 -5.36 3.77
N ALA A 96 2.63 -5.28 2.45
CA ALA A 96 3.73 -5.01 1.53
C ALA A 96 3.31 -3.96 0.51
N THR A 97 4.23 -3.07 0.15
CA THR A 97 4.02 -2.02 -0.85
C THR A 97 5.14 -2.03 -1.88
N ALA A 98 4.78 -2.29 -3.14
CA ALA A 98 5.67 -2.20 -4.29
C ALA A 98 5.52 -0.80 -4.93
N ASN A 99 6.63 -0.08 -5.03
CA ASN A 99 6.68 1.25 -5.64
C ASN A 99 7.32 1.19 -7.03
N SER A 100 6.82 2.00 -7.95
CA SER A 100 7.49 2.23 -9.24
C SER A 100 8.94 2.71 -9.04
N ALA A 101 9.84 2.22 -9.88
CA ALA A 101 11.24 2.64 -9.92
C ALA A 101 11.54 3.67 -11.04
N HIS A 102 10.56 3.93 -11.92
CA HIS A 102 10.71 4.80 -13.08
C HIS A 102 9.59 5.83 -13.13
N GLN A 103 9.84 6.98 -13.77
CA GLN A 103 8.88 8.08 -13.93
C GLN A 103 8.93 8.59 -15.39
N PRO A 104 7.83 9.17 -15.93
CA PRO A 104 6.49 9.23 -15.34
C PRO A 104 5.81 7.85 -15.36
N VAL A 105 4.88 7.63 -14.43
CA VAL A 105 4.21 6.33 -14.22
C VAL A 105 2.79 6.33 -14.76
N ARG A 106 2.39 5.23 -15.40
CA ARG A 106 1.00 4.86 -15.62
C ARG A 106 0.74 3.48 -15.01
N SER A 107 0.08 3.45 -13.86
CA SER A 107 -0.35 2.22 -13.19
C SER A 107 -1.21 1.35 -14.12
N ILE A 108 -1.06 0.03 -14.03
CA ILE A 108 -1.85 -0.94 -14.80
C ILE A 108 -2.68 -1.76 -13.82
N ASP A 109 -2.01 -2.50 -12.94
CA ASP A 109 -2.65 -3.41 -11.99
C ASP A 109 -1.73 -3.74 -10.81
N ALA A 110 -2.35 -4.26 -9.75
CA ALA A 110 -1.69 -4.84 -8.61
C ALA A 110 -2.32 -6.19 -8.27
N ARG A 111 -1.48 -7.18 -8.02
CA ARG A 111 -1.86 -8.53 -7.58
C ARG A 111 -1.33 -8.76 -6.17
N GLY A 112 -2.21 -9.14 -5.25
CA GLY A 112 -1.86 -9.59 -3.90
C GLY A 112 -2.00 -11.11 -3.79
N THR A 113 -0.96 -11.80 -3.34
CA THR A 113 -1.01 -13.21 -2.94
C THR A 113 -0.98 -13.28 -1.42
N HIS A 114 -1.98 -13.91 -0.83
CA HIS A 114 -2.21 -13.94 0.62
C HIS A 114 -2.02 -15.35 1.16
N TYR A 115 -1.37 -15.47 2.32
CA TYR A 115 -1.21 -16.74 3.01
C TYR A 115 -1.34 -16.56 4.52
N VAL A 116 -2.10 -17.45 5.16
CA VAL A 116 -2.23 -17.54 6.61
C VAL A 116 -2.14 -19.00 7.04
N LYS A 117 -1.38 -19.26 8.11
CA LYS A 117 -1.33 -20.55 8.79
C LYS A 117 -1.60 -20.41 10.28
N VAL A 118 -2.52 -21.21 10.79
CA VAL A 118 -2.87 -21.29 12.23
C VAL A 118 -2.89 -22.76 12.63
N GLY A 119 -1.93 -23.17 13.46
CA GLY A 119 -1.72 -24.59 13.77
C GLY A 119 -1.47 -25.42 12.52
N THR A 120 -2.34 -26.38 12.23
CA THR A 120 -2.33 -27.21 11.02
C THR A 120 -3.20 -26.65 9.88
N GLY A 121 -4.05 -25.66 10.15
CA GLY A 121 -4.93 -25.07 9.16
C GLY A 121 -4.24 -23.97 8.35
N THR A 122 -4.54 -23.91 7.05
CA THR A 122 -3.98 -22.92 6.12
C THR A 122 -5.08 -22.29 5.29
N TRP A 123 -4.87 -21.02 4.95
CA TRP A 123 -5.68 -20.30 3.96
C TRP A 123 -4.74 -19.60 2.98
N THR A 124 -5.05 -19.70 1.70
CA THR A 124 -4.32 -19.06 0.61
C THR A 124 -5.32 -18.48 -0.36
N ASP A 125 -5.08 -17.25 -0.81
CA ASP A 125 -5.92 -16.60 -1.82
C ASP A 125 -5.07 -15.66 -2.68
N THR A 126 -5.58 -15.26 -3.85
CA THR A 126 -4.97 -14.26 -4.70
C THR A 126 -6.02 -13.25 -5.15
N THR A 127 -5.76 -11.98 -4.88
CA THR A 127 -6.64 -10.88 -5.22
C THR A 127 -5.96 -9.96 -6.23
N PHE A 128 -6.75 -9.31 -7.08
CA PHE A 128 -6.26 -8.41 -8.11
C PHE A 128 -7.07 -7.12 -8.13
N THR A 129 -6.43 -6.02 -8.50
CA THR A 129 -7.09 -4.76 -8.82
C THR A 129 -6.41 -4.08 -9.99
N THR A 130 -7.16 -3.29 -10.76
CA THR A 130 -6.70 -2.56 -11.94
C THR A 130 -6.86 -1.06 -11.74
N SER A 131 -5.98 -0.29 -12.39
CA SER A 131 -6.02 1.17 -12.42
C SER A 131 -7.12 1.72 -13.33
#